data_AF-A0A945LYD2-F1
#
_entry.id   AF-A0A945LYD2-F1
#
_cell.length_a   1.000
_cell.length_b   1.000
_cell.length_c   1.000
_cell.angle_alpha   90.00
_cell.angle_beta   90.00
_cell.angle_gamma   90.00
#
_symmetry.space_group_name_H-M   'P 1'
#
loop_
_entity.id
_entity.type
_entity.pdbx_description
1 polymer ?
#
loop_
_entity_poly.entity_id
_entity_poly.type
_entity_poly.pdbx_seq_one_letter_code
_entity_poly.pdbx_strand_id
1 'polypeptide(L)'
;CRAHADTLPGLSPERVWSEIRRLLMAPDPVPVLEMMGQAGVLQQILPEAGDLGTLGQLVLIERDLNENDPLRRLAAILFGCGDRHEDCAHDIAVRLHLSNAERDRLATILAFEPQAAPEATQVVWRLALYKIGPARFRDRVLLGWADAGAGSGTGADDAPWREMLGVAADWQPVEMPLRGRDVLDLGVPAGEKIGELLAKVEDWWIVGDFAASREACLEKLKEFEQAGD
;
A
#
# COMPACT_ATOMS: atom_id res chain seq x y z
N CYS A 1 6.78 29.03 18.24
CA CYS A 1 6.59 27.57 18.08
C CYS A 1 7.54 26.77 18.97
N ARG A 2 8.88 26.90 18.84
CA ARG A 2 9.86 26.13 19.64
C ARG A 2 9.69 26.23 21.17
N ALA A 3 9.33 27.40 21.71
CA ALA A 3 9.14 27.61 23.15
C ALA A 3 7.84 27.02 23.75
N HIS A 4 6.93 26.50 22.92
CA HIS A 4 5.65 25.92 23.36
C HIS A 4 5.43 24.50 22.82
N ALA A 5 6.45 23.88 22.20
CA ALA A 5 6.33 22.52 21.65
C ALA A 5 5.95 21.50 22.74
N ASP A 6 6.44 21.70 23.97
CA ASP A 6 6.16 20.83 25.13
C ASP A 6 4.71 20.90 25.63
N THR A 7 3.89 21.83 25.12
CA THR A 7 2.45 21.96 25.44
C THR A 7 1.52 21.21 24.48
N LEU A 8 2.07 20.64 23.40
CA LEU A 8 1.34 19.81 22.42
C LEU A 8 0.65 18.57 23.02
N PRO A 9 1.15 17.90 24.07
CA PRO A 9 0.46 16.76 24.70
C PRO A 9 -0.91 17.10 25.30
N GLY A 10 -1.26 18.39 25.42
CA GLY A 10 -2.57 18.86 25.89
C GLY A 10 -3.61 19.07 24.78
N LEU A 11 -3.26 18.86 23.51
CA LEU A 11 -4.20 18.95 22.38
C LEU A 11 -4.92 17.61 22.18
N SER A 12 -6.21 17.66 21.83
CA SER A 12 -6.93 16.43 21.46
C SER A 12 -6.27 15.81 20.21
N PRO A 13 -5.94 14.51 20.24
CA PRO A 13 -5.33 13.80 19.11
C PRO A 13 -6.09 13.96 17.79
N GLU A 14 -7.43 14.05 17.84
CA GLU A 14 -8.28 14.25 16.67
C GLU A 14 -8.03 15.62 16.01
N ARG A 15 -7.77 16.66 16.82
CA ARG A 15 -7.44 17.99 16.29
C ARG A 15 -6.05 17.97 15.65
N VAL A 16 -5.10 17.26 16.25
CA VAL A 16 -3.74 17.10 15.73
C VAL A 16 -3.75 16.47 14.34
N TRP A 17 -4.45 15.35 14.14
CA TRP A 17 -4.58 14.75 12.81
C TRP A 17 -5.30 15.67 11.82
N SER A 18 -6.36 16.38 12.24
CA SER A 18 -7.07 17.29 11.35
C SER A 18 -6.20 18.45 10.83
N GLU A 19 -5.27 18.94 11.64
CA GLU A 19 -4.31 19.99 11.27
C GLU A 19 -3.20 19.41 10.37
N ILE A 20 -2.65 18.24 10.71
CA ILE A 20 -1.67 17.55 9.85
C ILE A 20 -2.28 17.25 8.48
N ARG A 21 -3.49 16.71 8.43
CA ARG A 21 -4.18 16.40 7.18
C ARG A 21 -4.33 17.65 6.32
N ARG A 22 -4.74 18.78 6.91
CA ARG A 22 -4.83 20.08 6.20
C ARG A 22 -3.47 20.55 5.70
N LEU A 23 -2.42 20.41 6.51
CA LEU A 23 -1.06 20.71 6.11
C LEU A 23 -0.63 19.85 4.91
N LEU A 24 -0.84 18.54 4.97
CA LEU A 24 -0.48 17.60 3.91
C LEU A 24 -1.30 17.80 2.62
N MET A 25 -2.49 18.39 2.70
CA MET A 25 -3.28 18.77 1.53
C MET A 25 -2.77 20.03 0.81
N ALA A 26 -1.86 20.80 1.41
CA ALA A 26 -1.29 21.99 0.78
C ALA A 26 -0.53 21.62 -0.52
N PRO A 27 -0.41 22.54 -1.50
CA PRO A 27 0.31 22.24 -2.75
C PRO A 27 1.73 21.73 -2.53
N ASP A 28 2.44 22.31 -1.57
CA ASP A 28 3.76 21.87 -1.13
C ASP A 28 3.87 21.93 0.41
N PRO A 29 3.75 20.80 1.11
CA PRO A 29 3.87 20.74 2.57
C PRO A 29 5.32 20.67 3.07
N VAL A 30 6.31 20.43 2.19
CA VAL A 30 7.68 20.09 2.59
C VAL A 30 8.35 21.20 3.40
N PRO A 31 8.35 22.48 2.97
CA PRO A 31 9.06 23.53 3.70
C PRO A 31 8.54 23.73 5.13
N VAL A 32 7.24 23.55 5.33
CA VAL A 32 6.62 23.69 6.67
C VAL A 32 7.00 22.50 7.55
N LEU A 33 6.99 21.28 7.01
CA LEU A 33 7.39 20.08 7.74
C LEU A 33 8.88 20.11 8.12
N GLU A 34 9.75 20.63 7.24
CA GLU A 34 11.16 20.86 7.55
C GLU A 34 11.33 21.86 8.70
N MET A 35 10.60 22.98 8.67
CA MET A 35 10.60 23.95 9.78
C MET A 35 10.09 23.33 11.08
N MET A 36 9.06 22.48 11.02
CA MET A 36 8.55 21.75 12.18
C MET A 36 9.57 20.75 12.72
N GLY A 37 10.30 20.05 11.85
CA GLY A 37 11.40 19.15 12.21
C GLY A 37 12.56 19.88 12.87
N GLN A 38 13.00 21.01 12.30
CA GLN A 38 14.03 21.87 12.90
C GLN A 38 13.59 22.43 14.26
N ALA A 39 12.30 22.65 14.47
CA ALA A 39 11.75 23.09 15.75
C ALA A 39 11.54 21.95 16.77
N GLY A 40 11.75 20.69 16.37
CA GLY A 40 11.47 19.50 17.18
C GLY A 40 9.98 19.20 17.36
N VAL A 41 9.10 19.91 16.65
CA VAL A 41 7.65 19.74 16.73
C VAL A 41 7.21 18.49 15.98
N LEU A 42 7.83 18.21 14.83
CA LEU A 42 7.44 17.06 14.01
C LEU A 42 7.68 15.75 14.77
N GLN A 43 8.81 15.60 15.44
CA GLN A 43 9.16 14.40 16.21
C GLN A 43 8.29 14.19 17.45
N GLN A 44 7.64 15.23 17.98
CA GLN A 44 6.65 15.08 19.07
C GLN A 44 5.33 14.47 18.58
N ILE A 45 5.00 14.69 17.31
CA ILE A 45 3.74 14.22 16.71
C ILE A 45 3.95 12.91 15.95
N LEU A 46 5.04 12.82 15.20
CA LEU A 46 5.50 11.70 14.38
C LEU A 46 6.98 11.42 14.68
N PRO A 47 7.31 10.70 15.78
CA PRO A 47 8.67 10.28 16.07
C PRO A 47 9.31 9.44 14.97
N GLU A 48 8.49 8.79 14.13
CA GLU A 48 8.92 7.98 13.00
C GLU A 48 9.27 8.80 11.76
N ALA A 49 8.95 10.10 11.75
CA ALA A 49 9.27 10.97 10.62
C ALA A 49 10.79 11.07 10.42
N GLY A 50 11.25 10.61 9.26
CA GLY A 50 12.64 10.63 8.84
C GLY A 50 12.94 11.76 7.85
N ASP A 51 13.75 11.43 6.84
CA ASP A 51 14.02 12.32 5.72
C ASP A 51 12.75 12.59 4.90
N LEU A 52 12.61 13.82 4.38
CA LEU A 52 11.44 14.26 3.61
C LEU A 52 11.66 14.18 2.09
N GLY A 53 12.78 13.62 1.62
CA GLY A 53 13.11 13.50 0.20
C GLY A 53 12.03 12.78 -0.61
N THR A 54 11.55 11.64 -0.11
CA THR A 54 10.45 10.88 -0.74
C THR A 54 9.16 11.69 -0.80
N LEU A 55 8.82 12.45 0.26
CA LEU A 55 7.66 13.34 0.21
C LEU A 55 7.83 14.45 -0.84
N GLY A 56 9.01 15.05 -0.94
CA GLY A 56 9.31 16.08 -1.95
C GLY A 56 9.13 15.57 -3.38
N GLN A 57 9.63 14.38 -3.69
CA GLN A 57 9.43 13.75 -5.00
C GLN A 57 7.96 13.41 -5.25
N LEU A 58 7.27 12.86 -4.24
CA LEU A 58 5.84 12.55 -4.36
C LEU A 58 5.02 13.80 -4.69
N VAL A 59 5.32 14.95 -4.07
CA VAL A 59 4.62 16.22 -4.35
C VAL A 59 4.78 16.64 -5.81
N LEU A 60 5.97 16.47 -6.40
CA LEU A 60 6.20 16.78 -7.81
C LEU A 60 5.41 15.84 -8.74
N ILE A 61 5.47 14.54 -8.47
CA ILE A 61 4.74 13.51 -9.24
C ILE A 61 3.23 13.74 -9.14
N GLU A 62 2.70 13.96 -7.93
CA GLU A 62 1.28 14.22 -7.72
C GLU A 62 0.82 15.50 -8.41
N ARG A 63 1.65 16.55 -8.43
CA ARG A 63 1.34 17.79 -9.15
C ARG A 63 1.19 17.53 -10.65
N ASP A 64 2.08 16.74 -11.24
CA ASP A 64 2.03 16.40 -12.67
C ASP A 64 0.82 15.50 -13.00
N LEU A 65 0.35 14.71 -12.04
CA LEU A 65 -0.86 13.89 -12.14
C LEU A 65 -2.15 14.63 -11.71
N ASN A 66 -2.04 15.88 -11.24
CA ASN A 66 -3.13 16.67 -10.66
C ASN A 66 -3.87 15.95 -9.52
N GLU A 67 -3.09 15.35 -8.60
CA GLU A 67 -3.56 14.64 -7.42
C GLU A 67 -3.05 15.30 -6.12
N ASN A 68 -3.71 15.02 -5.00
CA ASN A 68 -3.24 15.37 -3.66
C ASN A 68 -3.89 14.46 -2.60
N ASP A 69 -3.19 13.40 -2.16
CA ASP A 69 -3.71 12.51 -1.12
C ASP A 69 -2.91 12.67 0.19
N PRO A 70 -3.53 13.18 1.27
CA PRO A 70 -2.81 13.42 2.52
C PRO A 70 -2.38 12.13 3.23
N LEU A 71 -3.08 11.01 3.04
CA LEU A 71 -2.70 9.73 3.65
C LEU A 71 -1.50 9.11 2.93
N ARG A 72 -1.45 9.21 1.61
CA ARG A 72 -0.28 8.82 0.81
C ARG A 72 0.93 9.69 1.11
N ARG A 73 0.74 11.00 1.30
CA ARG A 73 1.82 11.90 1.76
C ARG A 73 2.29 11.59 3.17
N LEU A 74 1.38 11.23 4.08
CA LEU A 74 1.77 10.69 5.39
C LEU A 74 2.62 9.43 5.22
N ALA A 75 2.20 8.50 4.36
CA ALA A 75 2.97 7.29 4.08
C ALA A 75 4.36 7.60 3.51
N ALA A 76 4.52 8.62 2.65
CA ALA A 76 5.83 9.04 2.13
C ALA A 76 6.80 9.52 3.22
N ILE A 77 6.28 10.21 4.25
CA ILE A 77 7.07 10.64 5.43
C ILE A 77 7.59 9.44 6.22
N LEU A 78 6.78 8.37 6.26
CA LEU A 78 7.08 7.14 7.01
C LEU A 78 7.96 6.18 6.20
N PHE A 79 7.83 6.19 4.88
CA PHE A 79 8.57 5.32 3.96
C PHE A 79 10.08 5.55 4.03
N GLY A 80 10.52 6.80 4.27
CA GLY A 80 11.93 7.13 4.47
C GLY A 80 12.54 6.64 5.80
N CYS A 81 11.76 6.00 6.68
CA CYS A 81 12.21 5.41 7.93
C CYS A 81 12.29 3.88 7.77
N GLY A 82 13.50 3.34 7.56
CA GLY A 82 13.69 1.90 7.31
C GLY A 82 13.13 0.95 8.39
N ASP A 83 12.95 -0.31 7.97
CA ASP A 83 12.67 -1.55 8.72
C ASP A 83 11.52 -1.59 9.75
N ARG A 84 10.65 -0.58 9.82
CA ARG A 84 9.47 -0.61 10.73
C ARG A 84 8.17 -0.31 9.99
N HIS A 85 7.60 -1.31 9.33
CA HIS A 85 6.48 -1.08 8.41
C HIS A 85 5.12 -1.55 8.94
N GLU A 86 5.02 -2.71 9.60
CA GLU A 86 3.71 -3.26 9.99
C GLU A 86 3.22 -2.77 11.36
N ASP A 87 4.02 -2.89 12.41
CA ASP A 87 3.68 -2.39 13.76
C ASP A 87 3.54 -0.86 13.79
N CYS A 88 4.30 -0.17 12.94
CA CYS A 88 4.32 1.28 12.84
C CYS A 88 2.97 1.87 12.39
N ALA A 89 2.29 1.22 11.44
CA ALA A 89 1.00 1.69 10.94
C ALA A 89 -0.08 1.67 12.04
N HIS A 90 -0.04 0.64 12.90
CA HIS A 90 -0.96 0.53 14.04
C HIS A 90 -0.73 1.64 15.06
N ASP A 91 0.52 1.82 15.51
CA ASP A 91 0.88 2.82 16.52
C ASP A 91 0.57 4.25 16.06
N ILE A 92 0.80 4.54 14.79
CA ILE A 92 0.45 5.84 14.18
C ILE A 92 -1.07 6.01 14.11
N ALA A 93 -1.80 4.96 13.72
CA ALA A 93 -3.25 5.02 13.66
C ALA A 93 -3.89 5.27 15.03
N VAL A 94 -3.39 4.63 16.09
CA VAL A 94 -3.85 4.89 17.45
C VAL A 94 -3.55 6.32 17.87
N ARG A 95 -2.31 6.79 17.69
CA ARG A 95 -1.88 8.13 18.12
C ARG A 95 -2.56 9.27 17.36
N LEU A 96 -2.79 9.10 16.06
CA LEU A 96 -3.47 10.10 15.23
C LEU A 96 -4.99 9.92 15.17
N HIS A 97 -5.53 8.89 15.85
CA HIS A 97 -6.95 8.54 15.78
C HIS A 97 -7.45 8.39 14.33
N LEU A 98 -6.66 7.70 13.50
CA LEU A 98 -7.07 7.38 12.14
C LEU A 98 -8.32 6.50 12.16
N SER A 99 -9.20 6.70 11.18
CA SER A 99 -10.33 5.78 10.98
C SER A 99 -9.81 4.37 10.65
N ASN A 100 -10.63 3.34 10.90
CA ASN A 100 -10.26 1.97 10.52
C ASN A 100 -9.87 1.86 9.04
N ALA A 101 -10.60 2.54 8.15
CA ALA A 101 -10.30 2.56 6.72
C ALA A 101 -8.95 3.23 6.40
N GLU A 102 -8.61 4.33 7.08
CA GLU A 102 -7.31 5.01 6.90
C GLU A 102 -6.16 4.16 7.46
N ARG A 103 -6.34 3.53 8.63
CA ARG A 103 -5.36 2.59 9.20
C ARG A 103 -5.10 1.44 8.24
N ASP A 104 -6.16 0.79 7.75
CA ASP A 104 -6.02 -0.40 6.90
C ASP A 104 -5.36 -0.03 5.56
N ARG A 105 -5.72 1.14 4.98
CA ARG A 105 -5.04 1.68 3.80
C ARG A 105 -3.57 1.99 4.08
N LEU A 106 -3.26 2.67 5.19
CA LEU A 106 -1.88 3.00 5.58
C LEU A 106 -1.04 1.73 5.78
N ALA A 107 -1.58 0.73 6.47
CA ALA A 107 -0.92 -0.55 6.67
C ALA A 107 -0.61 -1.26 5.34
N THR A 108 -1.56 -1.30 4.41
CA THR A 108 -1.30 -1.90 3.08
C THR A 108 -0.27 -1.11 2.26
N ILE A 109 -0.27 0.21 2.37
CA ILE A 109 0.70 1.07 1.69
C ILE A 109 2.12 0.83 2.22
N LEU A 110 2.25 0.74 3.55
CA LEU A 110 3.55 0.59 4.22
C LEU A 110 4.08 -0.83 4.17
N ALA A 111 3.23 -1.87 4.14
CA ALA A 111 3.65 -3.27 4.05
C ALA A 111 4.59 -3.45 2.85
N PHE A 112 5.88 -3.74 3.07
CA PHE A 112 6.83 -3.87 1.96
C PHE A 112 6.53 -5.15 1.16
N GLU A 113 6.13 -5.01 -0.10
CA GLU A 113 5.98 -6.12 -1.04
C GLU A 113 6.70 -5.76 -2.34
N PRO A 114 7.67 -6.58 -2.81
CA PRO A 114 8.45 -6.33 -4.03
C PRO A 114 7.62 -6.41 -5.32
N GLN A 115 6.30 -6.58 -5.22
CA GLN A 115 5.40 -6.81 -6.34
C GLN A 115 4.99 -5.51 -7.08
N ALA A 116 5.20 -4.35 -6.45
CA ALA A 116 4.93 -3.03 -7.04
C ALA A 116 6.24 -2.33 -7.47
N ALA A 117 7.16 -3.09 -8.05
CA ALA A 117 8.41 -2.58 -8.62
C ALA A 117 8.36 -2.59 -10.15
N PRO A 118 8.96 -1.60 -10.83
CA PRO A 118 9.03 -1.53 -12.30
C PRO A 118 9.69 -2.73 -12.97
N GLU A 119 10.63 -3.38 -12.28
CA GLU A 119 11.38 -4.52 -12.78
C GLU A 119 10.55 -5.83 -12.73
N ALA A 120 9.42 -5.82 -12.04
CA ALA A 120 8.53 -6.97 -11.97
C ALA A 120 7.73 -7.15 -13.26
N THR A 121 7.32 -8.39 -13.55
CA THR A 121 6.52 -8.67 -14.75
C THR A 121 5.07 -8.21 -14.55
N GLN A 122 4.35 -7.99 -15.66
CA GLN A 122 2.94 -7.59 -15.62
C GLN A 122 2.05 -8.61 -14.87
N VAL A 123 2.41 -9.90 -14.87
CA VAL A 123 1.71 -10.94 -14.07
C VAL A 123 1.82 -10.64 -12.58
N VAL A 124 2.99 -10.19 -12.11
CA VAL A 124 3.21 -9.80 -10.70
C VAL A 124 2.39 -8.54 -10.36
N TRP A 125 2.32 -7.56 -11.26
CA TRP A 125 1.47 -6.39 -11.06
C TRP A 125 -0.02 -6.75 -10.96
N ARG A 126 -0.50 -7.65 -11.82
CA ARG A 126 -1.89 -8.12 -11.83
C ARG A 126 -2.22 -8.94 -10.57
N LEU A 127 -1.28 -9.76 -10.09
CA LEU A 127 -1.39 -10.42 -8.78
C LEU A 127 -1.53 -9.39 -7.64
N ALA A 128 -0.71 -8.34 -7.63
CA ALA A 128 -0.83 -7.28 -6.63
C ALA A 128 -2.17 -6.55 -6.74
N LEU A 129 -2.60 -6.20 -7.96
CA LEU A 129 -3.92 -5.58 -8.21
C LEU A 129 -5.07 -6.45 -7.71
N TYR A 130 -5.00 -7.77 -7.91
CA TYR A 130 -5.96 -8.73 -7.40
C TYR A 130 -6.01 -8.74 -5.86
N LYS A 131 -4.85 -8.74 -5.20
CA LYS A 131 -4.74 -8.82 -3.73
C LYS A 131 -5.13 -7.54 -2.99
N ILE A 132 -4.60 -6.39 -3.42
CA ILE A 132 -4.75 -5.12 -2.67
C ILE A 132 -5.71 -4.11 -3.33
N GLY A 133 -6.10 -4.38 -4.57
CA GLY A 133 -6.97 -3.51 -5.37
C GLY A 133 -6.23 -2.34 -6.03
N PRO A 134 -6.84 -1.71 -7.05
CA PRO A 134 -6.20 -0.70 -7.89
C PRO A 134 -5.82 0.57 -7.13
N ALA A 135 -6.63 1.01 -6.16
CA ALA A 135 -6.34 2.22 -5.39
C ALA A 135 -5.07 2.07 -4.54
N ARG A 136 -4.92 0.93 -3.84
CA ARG A 136 -3.74 0.67 -3.00
C ARG A 136 -2.52 0.37 -3.84
N PHE A 137 -2.69 -0.34 -4.95
CA PHE A 137 -1.61 -0.54 -5.92
C PHE A 137 -1.10 0.81 -6.45
N ARG A 138 -1.98 1.74 -6.83
CA ARG A 138 -1.61 3.10 -7.24
C ARG A 138 -0.81 3.83 -6.17
N ASP A 139 -1.25 3.79 -4.91
CA ASP A 139 -0.53 4.44 -3.81
C ASP A 139 0.90 3.89 -3.68
N ARG A 140 1.09 2.58 -3.82
CA ARG A 140 2.41 1.94 -3.80
C ARG A 140 3.29 2.31 -4.98
N VAL A 141 2.73 2.35 -6.19
CA VAL A 141 3.46 2.75 -7.41
C VAL A 141 3.98 4.18 -7.25
N LEU A 142 3.14 5.10 -6.77
CA LEU A 142 3.54 6.50 -6.58
C LEU A 142 4.60 6.68 -5.49
N LEU A 143 4.51 5.90 -4.41
CA LEU A 143 5.54 5.93 -3.35
C LEU A 143 6.86 5.32 -3.80
N GLY A 144 6.83 4.20 -4.51
CA GLY A 144 8.02 3.59 -5.09
C GLY A 144 8.70 4.52 -6.10
N TRP A 145 7.92 5.19 -6.95
CA TRP A 145 8.43 6.20 -7.89
C TRP A 145 9.09 7.36 -7.15
N ALA A 146 8.43 7.89 -6.12
CA ALA A 146 8.98 8.97 -5.31
C ALA A 146 10.26 8.58 -4.58
N ASP A 147 10.33 7.36 -4.04
CA ASP A 147 11.49 6.85 -3.32
C ASP A 147 12.70 6.64 -4.25
N ALA A 148 12.47 6.05 -5.42
CA ALA A 148 13.49 5.89 -6.45
C ALA A 148 14.06 7.25 -6.89
N GLY A 149 13.21 8.27 -7.04
CA GLY A 149 13.61 9.64 -7.35
C GLY A 149 14.35 10.37 -6.22
N ALA A 150 14.07 10.02 -4.95
CA ALA A 150 14.75 10.62 -3.80
C ALA A 150 16.19 10.11 -3.65
N GLY A 151 16.42 8.83 -3.93
CA GLY A 151 17.74 8.20 -3.89
C GLY A 151 18.62 8.48 -5.11
N SER A 152 18.02 8.72 -6.28
CA SER A 152 18.74 8.96 -7.53
C SER A 152 18.64 10.43 -7.95
N GLY A 153 19.68 11.21 -7.67
CA GLY A 153 19.70 12.68 -7.83
C GLY A 153 19.48 13.27 -9.23
N THR A 154 19.10 12.48 -10.26
CA THR A 154 18.68 12.94 -11.59
C THR A 154 18.02 11.80 -12.39
N GLY A 155 16.84 12.04 -12.96
CA GLY A 155 16.41 11.45 -14.24
C GLY A 155 16.22 9.93 -14.31
N ALA A 156 15.61 9.31 -13.30
CA ALA A 156 15.05 7.98 -13.48
C ALA A 156 14.01 8.00 -14.61
N ASP A 157 13.95 6.94 -15.42
CA ASP A 157 12.92 6.82 -16.45
C ASP A 157 11.55 6.66 -15.77
N ASP A 158 10.67 7.62 -16.00
CA ASP A 158 9.31 7.62 -15.46
C ASP A 158 8.36 6.70 -16.25
N ALA A 159 8.76 6.24 -17.44
CA ALA A 159 7.90 5.47 -18.33
C ALA A 159 7.37 4.17 -17.70
N PRO A 160 8.20 3.34 -17.02
CA PRO A 160 7.71 2.13 -16.35
C PRO A 160 6.68 2.43 -15.25
N TRP A 161 6.89 3.48 -14.46
CA TRP A 161 5.95 3.90 -13.42
C TRP A 161 4.61 4.31 -14.02
N ARG A 162 4.62 5.08 -15.12
CA ARG A 162 3.40 5.47 -15.84
C ARG A 162 2.66 4.27 -16.43
N GLU A 163 3.38 3.28 -16.94
CA GLU A 163 2.79 2.03 -17.43
C GLU A 163 2.05 1.30 -16.31
N MET A 164 2.67 1.14 -15.14
CA MET A 164 2.04 0.52 -13.97
C MET A 164 0.76 1.26 -13.55
N LEU A 165 0.76 2.60 -13.57
CA LEU A 165 -0.44 3.40 -13.31
C LEU A 165 -1.54 3.16 -14.35
N GLY A 166 -1.18 2.95 -15.61
CA GLY A 166 -2.11 2.58 -16.68
C GLY A 166 -2.73 1.20 -16.46
N VAL A 167 -1.92 0.19 -16.14
CA VAL A 167 -2.41 -1.17 -15.81
C VAL A 167 -3.38 -1.14 -14.62
N ALA A 168 -3.10 -0.31 -13.61
CA ALA A 168 -3.99 -0.13 -12.47
C ALA A 168 -5.31 0.56 -12.83
N ALA A 169 -5.28 1.53 -13.75
CA ALA A 169 -6.47 2.23 -14.22
C ALA A 169 -7.38 1.34 -15.08
N ASP A 170 -6.79 0.44 -15.87
CA ASP A 170 -7.51 -0.47 -16.75
C ASP A 170 -7.93 -1.78 -16.06
N TRP A 171 -7.52 -1.98 -14.80
CA TRP A 171 -7.80 -3.20 -14.05
C TRP A 171 -9.31 -3.45 -13.89
N GLN A 172 -9.75 -4.62 -14.35
CA GLN A 172 -11.09 -5.13 -14.10
C GLN A 172 -10.99 -6.21 -13.02
N PRO A 173 -11.70 -6.07 -11.88
CA PRO A 173 -11.72 -7.11 -10.86
C PRO A 173 -12.13 -8.46 -11.44
N VAL A 174 -11.32 -9.48 -11.18
CA VAL A 174 -11.61 -10.87 -11.55
C VAL A 174 -12.00 -11.62 -10.30
N GLU A 175 -13.08 -12.41 -10.38
CA GLU A 175 -13.52 -13.25 -9.26
C GLU A 175 -13.00 -14.68 -9.44
N MET A 176 -12.52 -15.29 -8.35
CA MET A 176 -12.14 -16.69 -8.35
C MET A 176 -13.34 -17.56 -8.78
N PRO A 177 -13.19 -18.44 -9.79
CA PRO A 177 -14.31 -19.24 -10.29
C PRO A 177 -14.84 -20.28 -9.29
N LEU A 178 -14.06 -20.60 -8.25
CA LEU A 178 -14.40 -21.57 -7.21
C LEU A 178 -14.68 -20.90 -5.87
N ARG A 179 -15.50 -21.58 -5.07
CA ARG A 179 -15.83 -21.23 -3.68
C ARG A 179 -15.65 -22.47 -2.79
N GLY A 180 -15.64 -22.27 -1.47
CA GLY A 180 -15.51 -23.38 -0.50
C GLY A 180 -16.55 -24.48 -0.67
N ARG A 181 -17.74 -24.15 -1.19
CA ARG A 181 -18.76 -25.15 -1.52
C ARG A 181 -18.31 -26.16 -2.57
N ASP A 182 -17.51 -25.73 -3.55
CA ASP A 182 -17.01 -26.62 -4.59
C ASP A 182 -16.08 -27.71 -4.01
N VAL A 183 -15.30 -27.36 -2.99
CA VAL A 183 -14.42 -28.29 -2.28
C VAL A 183 -15.23 -29.25 -1.40
N LEU A 184 -16.29 -28.75 -0.75
CA LEU A 184 -17.23 -29.59 0.02
C LEU A 184 -17.98 -30.60 -0.87
N ASP A 185 -18.43 -30.16 -2.05
CA ASP A 185 -19.16 -31.00 -3.00
C ASP A 185 -18.25 -32.11 -3.60
N LEU A 186 -16.93 -31.97 -3.51
CA LEU A 186 -15.95 -33.02 -3.84
C LEU A 186 -15.73 -34.05 -2.72
N GLY A 187 -16.35 -33.86 -1.55
CA GLY A 187 -16.28 -34.80 -0.42
C GLY A 187 -15.17 -34.50 0.60
N VAL A 188 -14.46 -33.37 0.47
CA VAL A 188 -13.47 -32.94 1.46
C VAL A 188 -14.21 -32.46 2.73
N PRO A 189 -13.87 -32.97 3.92
CA PRO A 189 -14.53 -32.54 5.16
C PRO A 189 -14.21 -31.08 5.47
N ALA A 190 -15.18 -30.40 6.10
CA ALA A 190 -15.01 -29.02 6.53
C ALA A 190 -13.80 -28.86 7.47
N GLY A 191 -12.91 -27.91 7.15
CA GLY A 191 -11.71 -27.65 7.92
C GLY A 191 -10.68 -26.82 7.14
N GLU A 192 -9.48 -26.70 7.72
CA GLU A 192 -8.35 -25.93 7.17
C GLU A 192 -7.94 -26.39 5.77
N LYS A 193 -8.03 -27.70 5.49
CA LYS A 193 -7.74 -28.31 4.17
C LYS A 193 -8.53 -27.66 3.02
N ILE A 194 -9.74 -27.13 3.26
CA ILE A 194 -10.51 -26.42 2.23
C ILE A 194 -9.82 -25.13 1.81
N GLY A 195 -9.37 -24.33 2.79
CA GLY A 195 -8.68 -23.07 2.53
C GLY A 195 -7.35 -23.31 1.83
N GLU A 196 -6.59 -24.32 2.26
CA GLU A 196 -5.32 -24.69 1.63
C GLU A 196 -5.48 -25.12 0.17
N LEU A 197 -6.49 -25.96 -0.12
CA LEU A 197 -6.76 -26.40 -1.50
C LEU A 197 -7.22 -25.25 -2.39
N LEU A 198 -8.10 -24.37 -1.89
CA LEU A 198 -8.50 -23.18 -2.64
C LEU A 198 -7.32 -22.26 -2.91
N ALA A 199 -6.46 -22.00 -1.92
CA ALA A 199 -5.27 -21.17 -2.08
C ALA A 199 -4.33 -21.73 -3.16
N LYS A 200 -4.11 -23.06 -3.19
CA LYS A 200 -3.30 -23.71 -4.24
C LYS A 200 -3.90 -23.52 -5.64
N VAL A 201 -5.22 -23.67 -5.78
CA VAL A 201 -5.91 -23.46 -7.06
C VAL A 201 -5.87 -21.99 -7.47
N GLU A 202 -6.05 -21.09 -6.50
CA GLU A 202 -5.97 -19.64 -6.70
C GLU A 202 -4.58 -19.23 -7.20
N ASP A 203 -3.51 -19.68 -6.55
CA ASP A 203 -2.13 -19.43 -6.97
C ASP A 203 -1.88 -19.94 -8.40
N TRP A 204 -2.33 -21.17 -8.71
CA TRP A 204 -2.22 -21.73 -10.06
C TRP A 204 -3.01 -20.90 -11.09
N TRP A 205 -4.22 -20.47 -10.73
CA TRP A 205 -5.08 -19.66 -11.60
C TRP A 205 -4.48 -18.28 -11.86
N ILE A 206 -3.86 -17.67 -10.85
CA ILE A 206 -3.15 -16.39 -10.98
C ILE A 206 -1.90 -16.55 -11.88
N VAL A 207 -1.12 -17.61 -11.71
CA VAL A 207 0.01 -17.91 -12.61
C VAL A 207 -0.44 -18.09 -14.07
N GLY A 208 -1.64 -18.65 -14.27
CA GLY A 208 -2.31 -18.74 -15.57
C GLY A 208 -2.97 -17.43 -16.04
N ASP A 209 -2.62 -16.28 -15.45
CA ASP A 209 -3.17 -14.95 -15.74
C ASP A 209 -4.70 -14.89 -15.70
N PHE A 210 -5.30 -15.55 -14.71
CA PHE A 210 -6.74 -15.56 -14.48
C PHE A 210 -7.57 -16.15 -15.63
N ALA A 211 -6.95 -16.86 -16.58
CA ALA A 211 -7.60 -17.30 -17.81
C ALA A 211 -8.41 -18.61 -17.67
N ALA A 212 -8.13 -19.41 -16.64
CA ALA A 212 -8.77 -20.73 -16.52
C ALA A 212 -10.27 -20.60 -16.18
N SER A 213 -11.08 -21.43 -16.83
CA SER A 213 -12.52 -21.50 -16.54
C SER A 213 -12.78 -22.23 -15.23
N ARG A 214 -14.03 -22.16 -14.75
CA ARG A 214 -14.46 -22.89 -13.57
C ARG A 214 -14.21 -24.39 -13.69
N GLU A 215 -14.45 -24.97 -14.87
CA GLU A 215 -14.24 -26.39 -15.15
C GLU A 215 -12.75 -26.76 -15.02
N ALA A 216 -11.87 -25.96 -15.61
CA ALA A 216 -10.42 -26.16 -15.49
C ALA A 216 -9.94 -26.03 -14.04
N CYS A 217 -10.46 -25.06 -13.28
CA CYS A 217 -10.17 -24.93 -11.86
C CYS A 217 -10.65 -26.15 -11.05
N LEU A 218 -11.83 -26.71 -11.36
CA LEU A 218 -12.33 -27.92 -10.69
C LEU A 218 -11.48 -29.16 -10.99
N GLU A 219 -11.01 -29.31 -12.22
CA GLU A 219 -10.07 -30.39 -12.57
C GLU A 219 -8.77 -30.23 -11.79
N LYS A 220 -8.24 -29.01 -11.74
CA LYS A 220 -7.02 -28.72 -10.97
C LYS A 220 -7.19 -28.97 -9.47
N LEU A 221 -8.36 -28.63 -8.92
CA LEU A 221 -8.70 -28.90 -7.52
C LEU A 221 -8.64 -30.41 -7.20
N LYS A 222 -9.16 -31.26 -8.09
CA LYS A 222 -9.10 -32.73 -7.93
C LYS A 222 -7.66 -33.25 -7.99
N GLU A 223 -6.83 -32.70 -8.88
CA GLU A 223 -5.41 -33.06 -8.94
C GLU A 223 -4.68 -32.73 -7.63
N PHE A 224 -4.93 -31.57 -7.04
CA PHE A 224 -4.30 -31.17 -5.78
C PHE A 224 -4.81 -31.96 -4.57
N GLU A 225 -6.06 -32.39 -4.58
CA GLU A 225 -6.62 -33.25 -3.54
C GLU A 225 -5.98 -34.65 -3.57
N GLN A 226 -5.86 -35.24 -4.77
CA GLN A 226 -5.24 -36.56 -4.96
C GLN A 226 -3.72 -36.57 -4.73
N ALA A 227 -3.04 -35.43 -4.94
CA ALA A 227 -1.61 -35.27 -4.68
C ALA A 227 -1.28 -34.92 -3.22
N GLY A 228 -2.29 -34.64 -2.39
CA GLY A 228 -2.16 -34.25 -0.98
C GLY A 228 -2.43 -35.37 0.03
N ASP A 229 -2.64 -36.60 -0.46
CA ASP A 229 -2.69 -37.86 0.32
C ASP A 229 -1.38 -38.65 0.14
#